data_AF-A0A4R3F585-F1
#
_entry.id   AF-A0A4R3F585-F1
#
_cell.length_a   1.000
_cell.length_b   1.000
_cell.length_c   1.000
_cell.angle_alpha   90.00
_cell.angle_beta   90.00
_cell.angle_gamma   90.00
#
_symmetry.space_group_name_H-M   'P 1'
#
loop_
_entity.id
_entity.type
_entity.pdbx_description
1 polymer ?
#
loop_
_entity_poly.entity_id
_entity_poly.type
_entity_poly.pdbx_seq_one_letter_code
_entity_poly.pdbx_strand_id
1 'polypeptide(L)'
;MFGTTICQRTRQLPAPSMRAASRISAGNDRMALGFGGAGGLINMSYQLDASIHNTQWITGHFHLIFGGAIVIMYFVIVYDLWPHLTGRAIASMSFIRLQLWLWFIGMIVTTFPWHYVGILGMPRRMAFYDYTNPGLADEAVPVVMSVIGGVILLVSGLLFLFILLRSHFEGRLELKPYSFSQAVHAITRVPAALNGHALWIALMIGLTLTNYGFPIMQLAVRSDTSVPAFYVGDRR
;
A
#
# COMPACT_ATOMS: atom_id res chain seq x y z
N MET A 1 22.80 13.43 48.10
CA MET A 1 22.89 14.88 47.85
C MET A 1 22.36 15.12 46.44
N PHE A 2 21.12 15.64 46.36
CA PHE A 2 20.36 16.14 45.19
C PHE A 2 20.30 15.28 43.90
N GLY A 3 19.15 14.93 43.32
CA GLY A 3 17.81 15.43 43.55
C GLY A 3 16.74 14.57 42.89
N THR A 4 15.59 14.56 43.55
CA THR A 4 14.27 14.30 43.01
C THR A 4 14.01 15.13 41.76
N THR A 5 13.76 14.48 40.63
CA THR A 5 13.00 15.08 39.52
C THR A 5 11.76 14.23 39.28
N ILE A 6 10.79 14.41 40.17
CA ILE A 6 9.37 14.34 39.80
C ILE A 6 9.16 15.53 38.86
N CYS A 7 9.25 15.36 37.54
CA CYS A 7 8.67 16.32 36.60
C CYS A 7 8.65 15.79 35.16
N GLN A 8 7.55 16.10 34.49
CA GLN A 8 7.30 15.96 33.06
C GLN A 8 6.91 14.56 32.54
N ARG A 9 5.81 14.06 33.14
CA ARG A 9 4.75 13.41 32.34
C ARG A 9 4.07 14.48 31.45
N THR A 10 4.80 15.13 30.56
CA THR A 10 4.20 15.86 29.44
C THR A 10 3.86 14.80 28.41
N ARG A 11 2.58 14.43 28.37
CA ARG A 11 1.95 13.73 27.25
C ARG A 11 2.28 14.54 25.98
N GLN A 12 3.38 14.19 25.30
CA GLN A 12 3.82 14.74 24.01
C GLN A 12 2.85 14.26 22.93
N LEU A 13 1.62 14.77 22.97
CA LEU A 13 0.59 14.42 22.01
C LEU A 13 0.69 15.39 20.82
N PRO A 14 0.85 14.91 19.56
CA PRO A 14 0.46 15.71 18.40
C PRO A 14 -0.95 16.25 18.60
N ALA A 15 -1.24 17.40 17.98
CA ALA A 15 -2.53 18.08 18.10
C ALA A 15 -3.67 17.04 18.03
N PRO A 16 -4.64 17.08 18.97
CA PRO A 16 -5.62 16.00 19.18
C PRO A 16 -6.38 15.58 17.91
N SER A 17 -6.45 16.47 16.91
CA SER A 17 -7.07 16.23 15.61
C SER A 17 -6.29 15.27 14.68
N MET A 18 -4.96 15.32 14.65
CA MET A 18 -4.13 14.47 13.77
C MET A 18 -4.01 13.04 14.32
N ARG A 19 -4.17 12.87 15.64
CA ARG A 19 -4.30 11.56 16.30
C ARG A 19 -5.55 10.81 15.85
N ALA A 20 -6.64 11.52 15.60
CA ALA A 20 -7.86 10.88 15.10
C ALA A 20 -7.68 10.40 13.65
N ALA A 21 -7.07 11.20 12.78
CA ALA A 21 -6.81 10.84 11.39
C ALA A 21 -5.85 9.64 11.26
N SER A 22 -4.75 9.63 12.03
CA SER A 22 -3.82 8.50 12.07
C SER A 22 -4.45 7.21 12.61
N ARG A 23 -5.34 7.29 13.62
CA ARG A 23 -6.08 6.11 14.09
C ARG A 23 -7.05 5.55 13.06
N ILE A 24 -7.70 6.43 12.28
CA ILE A 24 -8.58 6.02 11.16
C ILE A 24 -7.78 5.30 10.09
N SER A 25 -6.68 5.91 9.61
CA SER A 25 -5.79 5.27 8.63
C SER A 25 -5.27 3.94 9.17
N ALA A 26 -4.73 3.88 10.38
CA ALA A 26 -4.25 2.62 10.96
C ALA A 26 -5.34 1.53 11.09
N GLY A 27 -6.61 1.91 11.20
CA GLY A 27 -7.73 0.98 11.13
C GLY A 27 -7.94 0.45 9.71
N ASN A 28 -8.09 1.38 8.77
CA ASN A 28 -8.31 1.11 7.34
C ASN A 28 -7.16 0.28 6.74
N ASP A 29 -5.92 0.62 7.06
CA ASP A 29 -4.71 -0.04 6.58
C ASP A 29 -4.63 -1.49 7.06
N ARG A 30 -4.96 -1.73 8.33
CA ARG A 30 -4.99 -3.10 8.88
C ARG A 30 -6.07 -3.95 8.23
N MET A 31 -7.22 -3.37 7.89
CA MET A 31 -8.28 -4.08 7.17
C MET A 31 -7.84 -4.43 5.75
N ALA A 32 -7.32 -3.46 5.00
CA ALA A 32 -6.83 -3.66 3.64
C ALA A 32 -5.68 -4.68 3.59
N LEU A 33 -4.74 -4.60 4.55
CA LEU A 33 -3.63 -5.54 4.68
C LEU A 33 -4.09 -6.93 5.13
N GLY A 34 -5.16 -7.05 5.92
CA GLY A 34 -5.75 -8.33 6.28
C GLY A 34 -6.29 -9.08 5.05
N PHE A 35 -7.16 -8.43 4.27
CA PHE A 35 -7.73 -9.03 3.05
C PHE A 35 -6.69 -9.22 1.95
N GLY A 36 -5.86 -8.20 1.69
CA GLY A 36 -4.76 -8.29 0.73
C GLY A 36 -3.76 -9.37 1.14
N GLY A 37 -3.41 -9.45 2.43
CA GLY A 37 -2.46 -10.43 2.96
C GLY A 37 -2.97 -11.86 2.80
N ALA A 38 -4.25 -12.11 3.07
CA ALA A 38 -4.89 -13.39 2.81
C ALA A 38 -4.82 -13.77 1.31
N GLY A 39 -5.06 -12.81 0.40
CA GLY A 39 -4.85 -13.02 -1.04
C GLY A 39 -3.40 -13.39 -1.40
N GLY A 40 -2.42 -12.86 -0.66
CA GLY A 40 -1.01 -13.21 -0.83
C GLY A 40 -0.70 -14.65 -0.42
N LEU A 41 -1.37 -15.18 0.61
CA LEU A 41 -1.26 -16.59 1.00
C LEU A 41 -1.78 -17.52 -0.10
N ILE A 42 -2.84 -17.12 -0.81
CA ILE A 42 -3.40 -17.85 -1.93
C ILE A 42 -2.41 -17.84 -3.11
N ASN A 43 -1.85 -16.66 -3.46
CA ASN A 43 -0.90 -16.53 -4.56
C ASN A 43 0.42 -17.29 -4.35
N MET A 44 0.88 -17.45 -3.10
CA MET A 44 2.11 -18.22 -2.86
C MET A 44 1.90 -19.74 -2.91
N SER A 45 0.65 -20.19 -2.90
CA SER A 45 0.31 -21.61 -2.92
C SER A 45 0.29 -22.09 -4.37
N TYR A 46 1.26 -22.92 -4.76
CA TYR A 46 1.48 -23.35 -6.14
C TYR A 46 0.21 -23.78 -6.89
N GLN A 47 -0.61 -24.65 -6.27
CA GLN A 47 -1.83 -25.17 -6.91
C GLN A 47 -2.95 -24.13 -7.00
N LEU A 48 -3.01 -23.20 -6.06
CA LEU A 48 -4.00 -22.14 -6.09
C LEU A 48 -3.59 -21.06 -7.09
N ASP A 49 -2.31 -20.68 -7.14
CA ASP A 49 -1.82 -19.70 -8.12
C ASP A 49 -2.18 -20.13 -9.54
N ALA A 50 -2.07 -21.42 -9.87
CA ALA A 50 -2.39 -21.93 -11.20
C ALA A 50 -3.82 -21.58 -11.69
N SER A 51 -4.82 -21.46 -10.80
CA SER A 51 -6.19 -21.13 -11.19
C SER A 51 -6.45 -19.62 -11.32
N ILE A 52 -5.70 -18.79 -10.61
CA ILE A 52 -5.85 -17.33 -10.57
C ILE A 52 -4.71 -16.60 -11.31
N HIS A 53 -3.74 -17.34 -11.84
CA HIS A 53 -2.57 -16.77 -12.49
C HIS A 53 -2.99 -15.92 -13.68
N ASN A 54 -2.39 -14.73 -13.82
CA ASN A 54 -2.73 -13.77 -14.88
C ASN A 54 -4.21 -13.35 -14.94
N THR A 55 -4.98 -13.49 -13.87
CA THR A 55 -6.34 -12.96 -13.78
C THR A 55 -6.38 -11.60 -13.05
N GLN A 56 -7.55 -10.97 -13.03
CA GLN A 56 -7.81 -9.75 -12.24
C GLN A 56 -7.61 -9.93 -10.73
N TRP A 57 -7.60 -11.17 -10.23
CA TRP A 57 -7.31 -11.47 -8.83
C TRP A 57 -5.99 -10.86 -8.37
N ILE A 58 -4.92 -11.03 -9.17
CA ILE A 58 -3.60 -10.51 -8.83
C ILE A 58 -3.60 -8.98 -8.79
N THR A 59 -4.35 -8.35 -9.70
CA THR A 59 -4.55 -6.89 -9.71
C THR A 59 -5.24 -6.44 -8.43
N GLY A 60 -6.34 -7.10 -8.03
CA GLY A 60 -7.06 -6.85 -6.78
C GLY A 60 -6.17 -6.97 -5.54
N HIS A 61 -5.45 -8.09 -5.42
CA HIS A 61 -4.54 -8.37 -4.31
C HIS A 61 -3.49 -7.25 -4.14
N PHE A 62 -2.78 -6.91 -5.24
CA PHE A 62 -1.74 -5.89 -5.19
C PHE A 62 -2.30 -4.52 -4.79
N HIS A 63 -3.47 -4.15 -5.31
CA HIS A 63 -4.09 -2.87 -4.99
C HIS A 63 -4.56 -2.80 -3.54
N LEU A 64 -5.01 -3.88 -2.91
CA LEU A 64 -5.32 -3.87 -1.48
C LEU A 64 -4.06 -3.63 -0.61
N ILE A 65 -2.93 -4.25 -0.95
CA ILE A 65 -1.68 -4.07 -0.21
C ILE A 65 -1.07 -2.69 -0.48
N PHE A 66 -0.78 -2.40 -1.74
CA PHE A 66 -0.06 -1.18 -2.11
C PHE A 66 -1.01 0.02 -2.15
N GLY A 67 -2.05 -0.04 -2.98
CA GLY A 67 -3.02 1.06 -3.13
C GLY A 67 -3.87 1.31 -1.88
N GLY A 68 -4.16 0.28 -1.09
CA GLY A 68 -4.90 0.37 0.17
C GLY A 68 -3.98 0.81 1.30
N ALA A 69 -3.24 -0.14 1.88
CA ALA A 69 -2.50 0.10 3.12
C ALA A 69 -1.31 1.07 2.94
N ILE A 70 -0.49 0.90 1.90
CA ILE A 70 0.74 1.69 1.76
C ILE A 70 0.44 3.14 1.36
N VAL A 71 -0.46 3.37 0.39
CA VAL A 71 -0.78 4.73 -0.08
C VAL A 71 -1.51 5.55 0.99
N ILE A 72 -2.45 4.96 1.75
CA ILE A 72 -3.10 5.67 2.87
C ILE A 72 -2.07 6.08 3.92
N MET A 73 -1.13 5.19 4.27
CA MET A 73 -0.03 5.52 5.18
C MET A 73 0.79 6.71 4.67
N TYR A 74 1.13 6.75 3.37
CA TYR A 74 1.82 7.88 2.77
C TYR A 74 1.03 9.19 2.86
N PHE A 75 -0.29 9.17 2.66
CA PHE A 75 -1.10 10.39 2.83
C PHE A 75 -1.01 10.94 4.25
N VAL A 76 -1.08 10.08 5.28
CA VAL A 76 -0.94 10.52 6.67
C VAL A 76 0.45 11.08 6.95
N ILE A 77 1.51 10.45 6.42
CA ILE A 77 2.89 10.96 6.54
C ILE A 77 2.99 12.35 5.90
N VAL A 78 2.42 12.53 4.71
CA VAL A 78 2.43 13.84 4.04
C VAL A 78 1.69 14.88 4.88
N TYR A 79 0.53 14.55 5.45
CA TYR A 79 -0.20 15.47 6.32
C TYR A 79 0.56 15.79 7.63
N ASP A 80 1.29 14.85 8.21
CA ASP A 80 2.11 15.12 9.40
C ASP A 80 3.37 15.95 9.09
N LEU A 81 3.98 15.70 7.94
CA LEU A 81 5.20 16.36 7.52
C LEU A 81 4.97 17.74 6.89
N TRP A 82 3.77 18.01 6.36
CA TRP A 82 3.46 19.26 5.65
C TRP A 82 3.72 20.53 6.47
N PRO A 83 3.28 20.65 7.74
CA PRO A 83 3.59 21.82 8.57
C PRO A 83 5.08 21.97 8.83
N HIS A 84 5.80 20.86 8.99
CA HIS A 84 7.24 20.87 9.26
C HIS A 84 8.06 21.32 8.05
N LEU A 85 7.61 21.02 6.83
CA LEU A 85 8.28 21.45 5.59
C LEU A 85 7.95 22.89 5.21
N THR A 86 6.70 23.32 5.40
CA THR A 86 6.21 24.61 4.88
C THR A 86 6.05 25.70 5.95
N GLY A 87 6.09 25.34 7.23
CA GLY A 87 5.80 26.26 8.34
C GLY A 87 4.35 26.73 8.38
N ARG A 88 3.44 26.11 7.62
CA ARG A 88 2.03 26.49 7.51
C ARG A 88 1.10 25.47 8.18
N ALA A 89 0.00 25.96 8.74
CA ALA A 89 -1.02 25.09 9.31
C ALA A 89 -1.74 24.28 8.23
N ILE A 90 -2.31 23.14 8.62
CA ILE A 90 -3.19 22.37 7.74
C ILE A 90 -4.59 23.00 7.71
N ALA A 91 -5.16 23.10 6.52
CA ALA A 91 -6.41 23.81 6.27
C ALA A 91 -7.63 23.22 7.01
N SER A 92 -7.83 21.90 6.98
CA SER A 92 -9.00 21.29 7.62
C SER A 92 -8.82 19.81 7.92
N MET A 93 -9.04 19.46 9.18
CA MET A 93 -9.00 18.08 9.66
C MET A 93 -10.24 17.28 9.23
N SER A 94 -11.37 17.94 8.98
CA SER A 94 -12.58 17.26 8.48
C SER A 94 -12.38 16.78 7.05
N PHE A 95 -11.74 17.59 6.20
CA PHE A 95 -11.44 17.18 4.82
C PHE A 95 -10.41 16.05 4.76
N ILE A 96 -9.41 16.04 5.64
CA ILE A 96 -8.46 14.92 5.73
C ILE A 96 -9.17 13.62 6.10
N ARG A 97 -10.03 13.63 7.13
CA ARG A 97 -10.78 12.42 7.50
C ARG A 97 -11.67 11.93 6.36
N LEU A 98 -12.32 12.86 5.66
CA LEU A 98 -13.15 12.53 4.49
C LEU A 98 -12.30 11.91 3.37
N GLN A 99 -11.17 12.51 3.04
CA GLN A 99 -10.25 12.01 2.00
C GLN A 99 -9.78 10.58 2.30
N LEU A 100 -9.34 10.31 3.54
CA LEU A 100 -8.89 8.98 3.95
C LEU A 100 -10.01 7.94 3.89
N TRP A 101 -11.24 8.30 4.26
CA TRP A 101 -12.40 7.41 4.14
C TRP A 101 -12.81 7.16 2.70
N LEU A 102 -12.86 8.20 1.87
CA LEU A 102 -13.17 8.06 0.44
C LEU A 102 -12.13 7.18 -0.25
N TRP A 103 -10.84 7.33 0.09
CA TRP A 103 -9.81 6.47 -0.46
C TRP A 103 -10.02 5.01 -0.06
N PHE A 104 -10.20 4.73 1.24
CA PHE A 104 -10.44 3.38 1.72
C PHE A 104 -11.68 2.73 1.07
N ILE A 105 -12.82 3.43 1.05
CA ILE A 105 -14.06 2.94 0.45
C ILE A 105 -13.86 2.70 -1.05
N GLY A 106 -13.23 3.65 -1.76
CA GLY A 106 -12.91 3.50 -3.17
C GLY A 106 -12.05 2.28 -3.44
N MET A 107 -11.03 2.03 -2.61
CA MET A 107 -10.17 0.84 -2.74
C MET A 107 -10.96 -0.46 -2.54
N ILE A 108 -11.84 -0.54 -1.55
CA ILE A 108 -12.68 -1.74 -1.34
C ILE A 108 -13.64 -1.95 -2.51
N VAL A 109 -14.33 -0.90 -2.96
CA VAL A 109 -15.30 -0.97 -4.06
C VAL A 109 -14.63 -1.29 -5.41
N THR A 110 -13.40 -0.85 -5.64
CA THR A 110 -12.64 -1.19 -6.86
C THR A 110 -12.09 -2.61 -6.81
N THR A 111 -11.51 -3.01 -5.68
CA THR A 111 -10.75 -4.27 -5.60
C THR A 111 -11.63 -5.49 -5.36
N PHE A 112 -12.75 -5.35 -4.64
CA PHE A 112 -13.62 -6.49 -4.36
C PHE A 112 -14.20 -7.12 -5.63
N PRO A 113 -14.74 -6.33 -6.60
CA PRO A 113 -15.15 -6.88 -7.89
C PRO A 113 -14.01 -7.53 -8.67
N TRP A 114 -12.77 -7.00 -8.60
CA TRP A 114 -11.61 -7.60 -9.27
C TRP A 114 -11.24 -8.98 -8.73
N HIS A 115 -11.41 -9.23 -7.43
CA HIS A 115 -11.23 -10.57 -6.88
C HIS A 115 -12.34 -11.52 -7.37
N TYR A 116 -13.58 -11.03 -7.44
CA TYR A 116 -14.72 -11.83 -7.91
C TYR A 116 -14.54 -12.25 -9.38
N VAL A 117 -14.32 -11.30 -10.30
CA VAL A 117 -14.10 -11.61 -11.73
C VAL A 117 -12.77 -12.33 -11.96
N GLY A 118 -11.79 -12.14 -11.09
CA GLY A 118 -10.54 -12.90 -11.12
C GLY A 118 -10.75 -14.39 -10.88
N ILE A 119 -11.65 -14.76 -9.95
CA ILE A 119 -12.03 -16.17 -9.73
C ILE A 119 -12.81 -16.73 -10.93
N LEU A 120 -13.59 -15.90 -11.62
CA LEU A 120 -14.29 -16.29 -12.86
C LEU A 120 -13.34 -16.49 -14.05
N GLY A 121 -12.06 -16.12 -13.91
CA GLY A 121 -11.05 -16.32 -14.94
C GLY A 121 -10.82 -15.10 -15.83
N MET A 122 -11.37 -13.93 -15.49
CA MET A 122 -11.16 -12.71 -16.25
C MET A 122 -9.65 -12.37 -16.29
N PRO A 123 -9.00 -12.38 -17.48
CA PRO A 123 -7.58 -12.09 -17.57
C PRO A 123 -7.25 -10.67 -17.12
N ARG A 124 -6.01 -10.40 -16.76
CA ARG A 124 -5.51 -9.02 -16.60
C ARG A 124 -4.88 -8.53 -17.89
N ARG A 125 -4.70 -7.21 -18.02
CA ARG A 125 -3.99 -6.56 -19.16
C ARG A 125 -4.70 -6.70 -20.52
N MET A 126 -6.03 -6.78 -20.52
CA MET A 126 -6.84 -6.63 -21.74
C MET A 126 -7.28 -5.19 -21.92
N ALA A 127 -7.27 -4.72 -23.17
CA ALA A 127 -7.73 -3.37 -23.52
C ALA A 127 -9.26 -3.25 -23.52
N PHE A 128 -9.96 -4.32 -23.90
CA PHE A 128 -11.42 -4.37 -23.94
C PHE A 128 -11.92 -5.78 -23.64
N TYR A 129 -13.18 -5.85 -23.25
CA TYR A 129 -13.94 -7.09 -23.06
C TYR A 129 -15.25 -6.96 -23.83
N ASP A 130 -15.62 -8.01 -24.54
CA ASP A 130 -16.91 -8.08 -25.21
C ASP A 130 -17.95 -8.71 -24.29
N TYR A 131 -18.67 -7.85 -23.55
CA TYR A 131 -19.75 -8.27 -22.66
C TYR A 131 -21.06 -8.57 -23.39
N THR A 132 -21.11 -8.48 -24.72
CA THR A 132 -22.26 -8.96 -25.50
C THR A 132 -22.27 -10.49 -25.63
N ASN A 133 -21.12 -11.13 -25.37
CA ASN A 133 -21.00 -12.57 -25.28
C ASN A 133 -21.69 -13.09 -23.99
N PRO A 134 -22.64 -14.04 -24.09
CA PRO A 134 -23.32 -14.62 -22.93
C PRO A 134 -22.38 -15.21 -21.87
N GLY A 135 -21.19 -15.69 -22.26
CA GLY A 135 -20.21 -16.26 -21.34
C GLY A 135 -19.47 -15.23 -20.46
N LEU A 136 -19.50 -13.93 -20.83
CA LEU A 136 -18.83 -12.84 -20.10
C LEU A 136 -19.83 -11.83 -19.53
N ALA A 137 -21.11 -11.94 -19.88
CA ALA A 137 -22.14 -10.97 -19.48
C ALA A 137 -22.23 -10.79 -17.96
N ASP A 138 -22.04 -11.87 -17.19
CA ASP A 138 -22.09 -11.85 -15.72
C ASP A 138 -20.93 -11.06 -15.08
N GLU A 139 -19.82 -10.86 -15.79
CA GLU A 139 -18.67 -10.08 -15.33
C GLU A 139 -18.88 -8.56 -15.50
N ALA A 140 -19.83 -8.15 -16.35
CA ALA A 140 -20.05 -6.74 -16.68
C ALA A 140 -20.44 -5.89 -15.47
N VAL A 141 -21.37 -6.40 -14.64
CA VAL A 141 -21.87 -5.67 -13.45
C VAL A 141 -20.74 -5.46 -12.43
N PRO A 142 -19.96 -6.48 -12.02
CA PRO A 142 -18.75 -6.30 -11.22
C PRO A 142 -17.78 -5.27 -11.78
N VAL A 143 -17.51 -5.31 -13.09
CA VAL A 143 -16.56 -4.38 -13.72
C VAL A 143 -17.08 -2.95 -13.65
N VAL A 144 -18.37 -2.71 -13.91
CA VAL A 144 -18.98 -1.38 -13.75
C VAL A 144 -18.89 -0.89 -12.31
N MET A 145 -19.11 -1.75 -11.32
CA MET A 145 -18.91 -1.38 -9.90
C MET A 145 -17.46 -0.96 -9.62
N SER A 146 -16.48 -1.63 -10.23
CA SER A 146 -15.07 -1.28 -10.05
C SER A 146 -14.73 0.12 -10.58
N VAL A 147 -15.41 0.54 -11.68
CA VAL A 147 -15.28 1.89 -12.26
C VAL A 147 -15.84 2.94 -11.30
N ILE A 148 -16.98 2.67 -10.65
CA ILE A 148 -17.54 3.57 -9.62
C ILE A 148 -16.53 3.76 -8.48
N GLY A 149 -15.91 2.68 -8.01
CA GLY A 149 -14.83 2.75 -7.03
C GLY A 149 -13.65 3.60 -7.54
N GLY A 150 -13.28 3.47 -8.81
CA GLY A 150 -12.23 4.26 -9.46
C GLY A 150 -12.54 5.76 -9.49
N VAL A 151 -13.80 6.13 -9.75
CA VAL A 151 -14.24 7.54 -9.67
C VAL A 151 -14.17 8.06 -8.24
N ILE A 152 -14.55 7.26 -7.24
CA ILE A 152 -14.39 7.63 -5.82
C ILE A 152 -12.92 7.88 -5.47
N LEU A 153 -12.01 7.02 -5.96
CA LEU A 153 -10.56 7.20 -5.78
C LEU A 153 -10.05 8.48 -6.46
N LEU A 154 -10.52 8.78 -7.68
CA LEU A 154 -10.18 10.02 -8.38
C LEU A 154 -10.63 11.25 -7.57
N VAL A 155 -11.86 11.24 -7.07
CA VAL A 155 -12.38 12.32 -6.20
C VAL A 155 -11.54 12.46 -4.93
N SER A 156 -11.16 11.34 -4.29
CA SER A 156 -10.27 11.37 -3.13
C SER A 156 -8.88 11.93 -3.44
N GLY A 157 -8.29 11.55 -4.58
CA GLY A 157 -7.00 12.08 -5.03
C GLY A 157 -7.05 13.58 -5.33
N LEU A 158 -8.11 14.06 -5.98
CA LEU A 158 -8.33 15.50 -6.19
C LEU A 158 -8.53 16.25 -4.87
N LEU A 159 -9.26 15.65 -3.92
CA LEU A 159 -9.43 16.22 -2.58
C LEU A 159 -8.09 16.28 -1.82
N PHE A 160 -7.22 15.29 -1.97
CA PHE A 160 -5.87 15.32 -1.40
C PHE A 160 -5.07 16.52 -1.94
N LEU A 161 -5.03 16.72 -3.25
CA LEU A 161 -4.34 17.87 -3.86
C LEU A 161 -4.94 19.20 -3.42
N PHE A 162 -6.28 19.29 -3.35
CA PHE A 162 -6.99 20.47 -2.87
C PHE A 162 -6.62 20.82 -1.41
N ILE A 163 -6.54 19.82 -0.53
CA ILE A 163 -6.16 20.03 0.88
C ILE A 163 -4.75 20.60 0.98
N LEU A 164 -3.79 20.07 0.21
CA LEU A 164 -2.41 20.55 0.23
C LEU A 164 -2.30 21.97 -0.33
N LEU A 165 -2.97 22.24 -1.46
CA LEU A 165 -2.99 23.58 -2.07
C LEU A 165 -3.61 24.60 -1.10
N ARG A 166 -4.75 24.28 -0.49
CA ARG A 166 -5.38 25.17 0.50
C ARG A 166 -4.50 25.38 1.72
N SER A 167 -3.87 24.32 2.23
CA SER A 167 -2.93 24.40 3.36
C SER A 167 -1.72 25.28 3.05
N HIS A 168 -1.36 25.41 1.77
CA HIS A 168 -0.32 26.35 1.36
C HIS A 168 -0.75 27.82 1.50
N PHE A 169 -2.04 28.14 1.57
CA PHE A 169 -2.50 29.52 1.78
C PHE A 169 -2.87 29.82 3.24
N GLU A 170 -2.74 28.83 4.13
CA GLU A 170 -3.03 29.01 5.56
C GLU A 170 -1.93 29.80 6.28
N GLY A 171 -2.31 30.32 7.46
CA GLY A 171 -1.40 31.07 8.34
C GLY A 171 -0.18 30.25 8.77
N ARG A 172 0.89 30.98 9.12
CA ARG A 172 2.10 30.37 9.69
C ARG A 172 1.80 29.76 11.05
N LEU A 173 2.38 28.60 11.31
CA LEU A 173 2.26 27.88 12.57
C LEU A 173 3.62 27.89 13.28
N GLU A 174 3.63 28.18 14.58
CA GLU A 174 4.80 27.91 15.41
C GLU A 174 4.96 26.40 15.59
N LEU A 175 6.04 25.86 15.04
CA LEU A 175 6.32 24.43 15.04
C LEU A 175 6.92 23.99 16.37
N LYS A 176 6.41 22.89 16.91
CA LYS A 176 7.09 22.16 17.98
C LYS A 176 8.15 21.24 17.36
N PRO A 177 9.21 20.87 18.11
CA PRO A 177 10.13 19.84 17.68
C PRO A 177 9.40 18.55 17.31
N TYR A 178 9.80 17.92 16.20
CA TYR A 178 9.23 16.65 15.77
C TYR A 178 9.45 15.59 16.84
N SER A 179 8.38 14.90 17.25
CA SER A 179 8.43 13.91 18.31
C SER A 179 8.22 12.51 17.73
N PHE A 180 9.19 11.64 17.94
CA PHE A 180 9.03 10.22 17.64
C PHE A 180 8.29 9.49 18.76
N SER A 181 7.58 8.43 18.42
CA SER A 181 6.97 7.53 19.40
C SER A 181 8.06 6.83 20.23
N GLN A 182 7.92 6.81 21.55
CA GLN A 182 8.82 6.10 22.44
C GLN A 182 8.26 4.74 22.82
N ALA A 183 9.13 3.73 22.94
CA ALA A 183 8.76 2.43 23.47
C ALA A 183 8.27 2.56 24.91
N VAL A 184 7.19 1.86 25.25
CA VAL A 184 6.66 1.83 26.63
C VAL A 184 7.66 1.21 27.59
N HIS A 185 8.44 0.23 27.11
CA HIS A 185 9.49 -0.44 27.86
C HIS A 185 10.86 -0.08 27.27
N ALA A 186 11.76 0.35 28.15
CA ALA A 186 13.15 0.61 27.76
C ALA A 186 13.83 -0.70 27.35
N ILE A 187 14.64 -0.63 26.31
CA ILE A 187 15.42 -1.77 25.82
C ILE A 187 16.55 -2.01 26.82
N THR A 188 16.47 -3.10 27.58
CA THR A 188 17.46 -3.45 28.60
C THR A 188 18.62 -4.29 28.05
N ARG A 189 18.34 -5.13 27.04
CA ARG A 189 19.35 -5.97 26.38
C ARG A 189 18.90 -6.32 24.96
N VAL A 190 19.81 -6.22 24.01
CA VAL A 190 19.61 -6.73 22.64
C VAL A 190 20.50 -7.96 22.45
N PRO A 191 19.95 -9.13 22.05
CA PRO A 191 20.76 -10.29 21.70
C PRO A 191 21.81 -9.95 20.64
N ALA A 192 23.03 -10.49 20.74
CA ALA A 192 24.12 -10.17 19.82
C ALA A 192 23.76 -10.42 18.34
N ALA A 193 22.95 -11.46 18.06
CA ALA A 193 22.45 -11.77 16.72
C ALA A 193 21.57 -10.67 16.11
N LEU A 194 20.90 -9.86 16.92
CA LEU A 194 20.04 -8.75 16.47
C LEU A 194 20.76 -7.40 16.52
N ASN A 195 21.91 -7.32 17.20
CA ASN A 195 22.66 -6.08 17.42
C ASN A 195 23.63 -5.73 16.28
N GLY A 196 23.53 -6.41 15.13
CA GLY A 196 24.37 -6.15 13.97
C GLY A 196 23.81 -6.73 12.68
N HIS A 197 24.28 -6.22 11.54
CA HIS A 197 23.79 -6.64 10.23
C HIS A 197 24.56 -7.81 9.61
N ALA A 198 25.75 -8.14 10.13
CA ALA A 198 26.64 -9.14 9.52
C ALA A 198 25.98 -10.52 9.37
N LEU A 199 25.35 -11.03 10.42
CA LEU A 199 24.63 -12.30 10.39
C LEU A 199 23.52 -12.31 9.32
N TRP A 200 22.68 -11.26 9.32
CA TRP A 200 21.53 -11.17 8.42
C TRP A 200 21.93 -10.99 6.96
N ILE A 201 22.99 -10.22 6.69
CA ILE A 201 23.57 -10.08 5.35
C ILE A 201 24.15 -11.42 4.88
N ALA A 202 24.89 -12.13 5.73
CA ALA A 202 25.44 -13.44 5.40
C ALA A 202 24.33 -14.46 5.10
N LEU A 203 23.26 -14.49 5.91
CA LEU A 203 22.09 -15.34 5.66
C LEU A 203 21.38 -14.97 4.35
N MET A 204 21.19 -13.68 4.07
CA MET A 204 20.57 -13.22 2.81
C MET A 204 21.38 -13.67 1.59
N ILE A 205 22.71 -13.53 1.63
CA ILE A 205 23.60 -13.99 0.56
C ILE A 205 23.48 -15.52 0.41
N GLY A 206 23.59 -16.26 1.51
CA GLY A 206 23.50 -17.73 1.48
C GLY A 206 22.18 -18.25 0.93
N LEU A 207 21.05 -17.66 1.34
CA LEU A 207 19.72 -18.03 0.83
C LEU A 207 19.54 -17.65 -0.64
N THR A 208 20.02 -16.48 -1.06
CA THR A 208 19.97 -16.05 -2.47
C THR A 208 20.75 -17.02 -3.36
N LEU A 209 21.97 -17.38 -2.96
CA LEU A 209 22.80 -18.34 -3.70
C LEU A 209 22.14 -19.72 -3.76
N THR A 210 21.58 -20.20 -2.66
CA THR A 210 20.95 -21.52 -2.60
C THR A 210 19.69 -21.59 -3.45
N ASN A 211 18.83 -20.57 -3.39
CA ASN A 211 17.53 -20.57 -4.07
C ASN A 211 17.64 -20.26 -5.57
N TYR A 212 18.55 -19.37 -5.96
CA TYR A 212 18.65 -18.89 -7.35
C TYR A 212 19.89 -19.38 -8.10
N GLY A 213 20.93 -19.84 -7.40
CA GLY A 213 22.19 -20.23 -8.03
C GLY A 213 22.02 -21.35 -9.05
N PHE A 214 21.33 -22.43 -8.67
CA PHE A 214 21.10 -23.55 -9.57
C PHE A 214 20.21 -23.18 -10.78
N PRO A 215 19.01 -22.56 -10.62
CA PRO A 215 18.20 -22.14 -11.76
C PRO A 215 18.93 -21.19 -12.72
N ILE A 216 19.66 -20.20 -12.20
CA ILE A 216 20.40 -19.24 -13.05
C ILE A 216 21.51 -19.95 -13.82
N MET A 217 22.28 -20.81 -13.15
CA MET A 217 23.34 -21.58 -13.81
C MET A 217 22.78 -22.50 -14.90
N GLN A 218 21.65 -23.16 -14.62
CA GLN A 218 20.96 -24.01 -15.58
C GLN A 218 20.50 -23.22 -16.82
N LEU A 219 19.92 -22.02 -16.64
CA LEU A 219 19.55 -21.15 -17.77
C LEU A 219 20.78 -20.68 -18.54
N ALA A 220 21.88 -20.34 -17.86
CA ALA A 220 23.09 -19.81 -18.50
C ALA A 220 23.82 -20.84 -19.38
N VAL A 221 23.72 -22.13 -19.07
CA VAL A 221 24.34 -23.22 -19.86
C VAL A 221 23.46 -23.65 -21.04
N ARG A 222 22.19 -23.27 -21.06
CA ARG A 222 21.24 -23.64 -22.13
C ARG A 222 21.51 -22.86 -23.42
N SER A 223 21.62 -23.57 -24.54
CA SER A 223 21.92 -23.01 -25.86
C SER A 223 20.69 -22.43 -26.60
N ASP A 224 19.48 -22.67 -26.11
CA ASP A 224 18.19 -22.30 -26.70
C ASP A 224 17.54 -21.07 -26.02
N THR A 225 18.34 -20.16 -25.48
CA THR A 225 17.85 -19.01 -24.68
C THR A 225 17.56 -17.75 -25.48
N SER A 226 17.90 -17.71 -26.77
CA SER A 226 17.66 -16.55 -27.63
C SER A 226 16.48 -16.77 -28.57
N VAL A 227 15.45 -15.93 -28.45
CA VAL A 227 14.37 -15.79 -29.42
C VAL A 227 14.42 -14.38 -30.03
N PRO A 228 14.18 -14.23 -31.35
CA PRO A 228 14.14 -12.91 -31.97
C PRO A 228 13.01 -12.08 -31.38
N ALA A 229 13.25 -10.78 -31.19
CA ALA A 229 12.21 -9.86 -30.75
C ALA A 229 11.13 -9.73 -31.82
N PHE A 230 9.86 -9.86 -31.43
CA PHE A 230 8.71 -9.68 -32.31
C PHE A 230 7.94 -8.43 -31.89
N TYR A 231 7.68 -7.54 -32.85
CA TYR A 231 6.88 -6.34 -32.62
C TYR A 231 5.41 -6.64 -32.90
N VAL A 232 4.62 -6.70 -31.84
CA VAL A 232 3.17 -6.92 -31.94
C VAL A 232 2.49 -5.61 -32.34
N GLY A 233 1.90 -5.57 -33.53
CA GLY A 233 1.19 -4.40 -34.07
C GLY A 233 1.83 -3.77 -35.32
N ASP A 234 3.02 -4.22 -35.71
CA ASP A 234 3.61 -3.85 -37.00
C ASP A 234 2.91 -4.65 -38.10
N ARG A 235 1.98 -4.01 -38.81
CA ARG A 235 1.24 -4.62 -39.92
C ARG A 235 2.20 -4.86 -41.09
N ARG A 236 2.44 -6.13 -41.43
CA ARG A 236 2.57 -6.51 -42.83
C ARG A 236 1.18 -6.76 -43.41
#